data_AF-A0A8J1UPD6-F1
#
_entry.id   AF-A0A8J1UPD6-F1
#
_cell.length_a   1.000
_cell.length_b   1.000
_cell.length_c   1.000
_cell.angle_alpha   90.00
_cell.angle_beta   90.00
_cell.angle_gamma   90.00
#
_symmetry.space_group_name_H-M   'P 1'
#
loop_
_entity.id
_entity.type
_entity.pdbx_description
1 polymer ?
#
loop_
_entity_poly.entity_id
_entity_poly.type
_entity_poly.pdbx_seq_one_letter_code
_entity_poly.pdbx_strand_id
1 'polypeptide(L)'
;MASSLPTQQELRLLKDKLNLFYDQRVIIPRDEMKRNKEIVENVKKNIKEYLSKKKNVEILQLENIGSVYEGLKVGSADEFDLLMLLKGHVDWEVIDKDDRGFCTIRTCRPLDNAIVLPRPQAPRQIQQPPQFGPVFVHTEYVVSTRPMGAPPPQWNLSKPEPATVNEAQAGMRALEQPKPYQKCMVSDARGNEDLSPQKVRSVFQSYFQQWIDSLPGGGSLRYQMETGGPATTVNVFEGNKKLMGIDFTPAYDIGEDLVIAKPHPDLKNQGELGTAAALQREKFWMQSNCREEREIMRQIDDDDNGCRKKVVKILKVIKLNNTQLRCLSSYFFKAILLHMPTRGARWGHDAIAERFIEMIQLLERSLREKKLLNYFNPNINHFAEKDPATLENLQGYLHRIIQKKAYIDLLK
;
A
#
# COMPACT_ATOMS: atom_id res chain seq x y z
N MET A 1 -10.70 40.59 13.44
CA MET A 1 -10.27 39.20 13.66
C MET A 1 -8.94 39.02 12.96
N ALA A 2 -7.87 38.68 13.68
CA ALA A 2 -6.54 38.51 13.06
C ALA A 2 -6.60 37.38 12.03
N SER A 3 -6.01 37.60 10.84
CA SER A 3 -5.90 36.60 9.79
C SER A 3 -5.31 35.29 10.35
N SER A 4 -6.03 34.18 10.17
CA SER A 4 -5.57 32.82 10.54
C SER A 4 -4.39 32.35 9.69
N LEU A 5 -4.03 33.07 8.63
CA LEU A 5 -2.93 32.75 7.74
C LEU A 5 -1.61 33.31 8.28
N PRO A 6 -0.50 32.56 8.21
CA PRO A 6 0.82 33.10 8.52
C PRO A 6 1.18 34.26 7.59
N THR A 7 1.92 35.22 8.13
CA THR A 7 2.55 36.31 7.39
C THR A 7 3.65 35.77 6.47
N GLN A 8 4.03 36.56 5.46
CA GLN A 8 5.13 36.20 4.55
C GLN A 8 6.46 35.97 5.27
N GLN A 9 6.72 36.73 6.33
CA GLN A 9 7.93 36.54 7.15
C GLN A 9 7.89 35.21 7.92
N GLU A 10 6.74 34.84 8.49
CA GLU A 10 6.55 33.54 9.16
C GLU A 10 6.70 32.37 8.19
N LEU A 11 6.15 32.49 6.97
CA LEU A 11 6.30 31.47 5.92
C LEU A 11 7.76 31.29 5.50
N ARG A 12 8.49 32.39 5.31
CA ARG A 12 9.93 32.34 4.97
C ARG A 12 10.74 31.66 6.07
N LEU A 13 10.50 32.04 7.33
CA LEU A 13 11.17 31.42 8.48
C LEU A 13 10.86 29.92 8.57
N LEU A 14 9.59 29.54 8.42
CA LEU A 14 9.18 28.14 8.46
C LEU A 14 9.83 27.33 7.33
N LYS A 15 9.86 27.87 6.10
CA LYS A 15 10.56 27.26 4.96
C LYS A 15 12.01 26.96 5.29
N ASP A 16 12.75 27.94 5.81
CA ASP A 16 14.17 27.78 6.14
C ASP A 16 14.37 26.70 7.22
N LYS A 17 13.50 26.68 8.24
CA LYS A 17 13.51 25.64 9.29
C LYS A 17 13.17 24.26 8.78
N LEU A 18 12.18 24.13 7.88
CA LEU A 18 11.79 22.86 7.26
C LEU A 18 12.92 22.29 6.41
N ASN A 19 13.61 23.13 5.64
CA ASN A 19 14.76 22.71 4.83
C ASN A 19 15.92 22.25 5.72
N LEU A 20 16.27 23.03 6.74
CA LEU A 20 17.30 22.65 7.70
C LEU A 20 16.98 21.33 8.40
N PHE A 21 15.73 21.16 8.85
CA PHE A 21 15.26 19.93 9.47
C PHE A 21 15.34 18.74 8.51
N TYR A 22 14.98 18.94 7.24
CA TYR A 22 15.08 17.90 6.22
C TYR A 22 16.53 17.41 6.05
N ASP A 23 17.44 18.36 5.87
CA ASP A 23 18.85 18.05 5.60
C ASP A 23 19.54 17.39 6.80
N GLN A 24 19.15 17.74 8.03
CA GLN A 24 19.76 17.23 9.26
C GLN A 24 19.15 15.93 9.78
N ARG A 25 17.85 15.68 9.57
CA ARG A 25 17.10 14.62 10.28
C ARG A 25 16.36 13.65 9.38
N VAL A 26 16.13 13.99 8.11
CA VAL A 26 15.23 13.24 7.23
C VAL A 26 15.96 12.41 6.18
N ILE A 27 17.09 12.91 5.68
CA ILE A 27 17.87 12.25 4.62
C ILE A 27 18.50 10.96 5.14
N ILE A 28 18.39 9.91 4.33
CA ILE A 28 19.14 8.66 4.51
C ILE A 28 20.44 8.80 3.71
N PRO A 29 21.62 8.49 4.28
CA PRO A 29 22.88 8.49 3.54
C PRO A 29 22.78 7.65 2.25
N ARG A 30 23.30 8.19 1.14
CA ARG A 30 23.23 7.53 -0.18
C ARG A 30 23.89 6.15 -0.18
N ASP A 31 25.04 6.04 0.51
CA ASP A 31 25.79 4.78 0.58
C ASP A 31 25.06 3.72 1.40
N GLU A 32 24.40 4.11 2.49
CA GLU A 32 23.55 3.21 3.27
C GLU A 32 22.38 2.69 2.42
N MET A 33 21.66 3.59 1.74
CA MET A 33 20.55 3.24 0.88
C MET A 33 20.98 2.30 -0.26
N LYS A 34 22.12 2.59 -0.91
CA LYS A 34 22.67 1.77 -1.99
C LYS A 34 23.04 0.38 -1.49
N ARG A 35 23.85 0.31 -0.43
CA ARG A 35 24.28 -0.95 0.19
C ARG A 35 23.09 -1.82 0.59
N ASN A 36 22.09 -1.25 1.25
CA ASN A 36 20.96 -2.04 1.74
C ASN A 36 20.06 -2.53 0.59
N LYS A 37 19.90 -1.74 -0.47
CA LYS A 37 19.23 -2.22 -1.71
C LYS A 37 19.98 -3.38 -2.37
N GLU A 38 21.31 -3.33 -2.43
CA GLU A 38 22.13 -4.43 -2.95
C GLU A 38 21.95 -5.72 -2.13
N ILE A 39 21.89 -5.60 -0.79
CA ILE A 39 21.58 -6.72 0.09
C ILE A 39 20.20 -7.30 -0.22
N VAL A 40 19.18 -6.46 -0.39
CA VAL A 40 17.81 -6.91 -0.72
C VAL A 40 17.76 -7.62 -2.08
N GLU A 41 18.43 -7.11 -3.10
CA GLU A 41 18.48 -7.78 -4.42
C GLU A 41 19.19 -9.14 -4.34
N ASN A 42 20.25 -9.27 -3.54
CA ASN A 42 20.90 -10.55 -3.27
C ASN A 42 19.97 -11.53 -2.54
N VAL A 43 19.23 -11.05 -1.52
CA VAL A 43 18.24 -11.87 -0.81
C VAL A 43 17.13 -12.34 -1.76
N LYS A 44 16.60 -11.44 -2.61
CA LYS A 44 15.61 -11.79 -3.64
C LYS A 44 16.11 -12.89 -4.57
N LYS A 45 17.35 -12.78 -5.05
CA LYS A 45 17.98 -13.78 -5.93
C LYS A 45 18.07 -15.14 -5.22
N ASN A 46 18.60 -15.16 -4.00
CA ASN A 46 18.82 -16.40 -3.24
C ASN A 46 17.50 -17.09 -2.89
N ILE A 47 16.48 -16.34 -2.47
CA ILE A 47 15.15 -16.86 -2.17
C ILE A 47 14.48 -17.40 -3.43
N LYS A 48 14.56 -16.69 -4.56
CA LYS A 48 14.01 -17.18 -5.84
C LYS A 48 14.66 -18.50 -6.25
N GLU A 49 15.99 -18.59 -6.16
CA GLU A 49 16.71 -19.83 -6.47
C GLU A 49 16.29 -20.96 -5.53
N TYR A 50 16.23 -20.72 -4.22
CA TYR A 50 15.80 -21.72 -3.25
C TYR A 50 14.37 -22.21 -3.52
N LEU A 51 13.43 -21.29 -3.79
CA LEU A 51 12.02 -21.62 -3.99
C LEU A 51 11.74 -22.29 -5.34
N SER A 52 12.54 -22.02 -6.37
CA SER A 52 12.47 -22.73 -7.67
C SER A 52 12.68 -24.25 -7.55
N LYS A 53 13.35 -24.71 -6.48
CA LYS A 53 13.59 -26.12 -6.20
C LYS A 53 12.36 -26.80 -5.56
N LYS A 54 11.32 -26.06 -5.19
CA LYS A 54 10.10 -26.59 -4.56
C LYS A 54 9.04 -26.87 -5.63
N LYS A 55 8.59 -28.13 -5.72
CA LYS A 55 7.67 -28.60 -6.78
C LYS A 55 6.31 -27.88 -6.85
N ASN A 56 5.84 -27.31 -5.74
CA ASN A 56 4.48 -26.75 -5.61
C ASN A 56 4.48 -25.22 -5.37
N VAL A 57 5.54 -24.53 -5.78
CA VAL A 57 5.70 -23.09 -5.59
C VAL A 57 6.20 -22.47 -6.87
N GLU A 58 5.44 -21.53 -7.40
CA GLU A 58 5.89 -20.73 -8.54
C GLU A 58 5.71 -19.26 -8.17
N ILE A 59 6.85 -18.56 -8.01
CA ILE A 59 6.89 -17.12 -7.83
C ILE A 59 7.07 -16.50 -9.21
N LEU A 60 6.06 -15.76 -9.66
CA LEU A 60 6.13 -14.99 -10.89
C LEU A 60 7.06 -13.79 -10.70
N GLN A 61 6.92 -13.06 -9.60
CA GLN A 61 7.68 -11.85 -9.35
C GLN A 61 7.90 -11.57 -7.86
N LEU A 62 9.03 -10.91 -7.56
CA LEU A 62 9.27 -10.23 -6.28
C LEU A 62 9.35 -8.74 -6.58
N GLU A 63 8.26 -8.03 -6.35
CA GLU A 63 8.16 -6.61 -6.64
C GLU A 63 8.54 -5.76 -5.44
N ASN A 64 9.31 -4.72 -5.73
CA ASN A 64 9.75 -3.71 -4.77
C ASN A 64 8.59 -2.75 -4.48
N ILE A 65 8.02 -2.80 -3.27
CA ILE A 65 6.90 -1.93 -2.84
C ILE A 65 7.27 -1.16 -1.57
N GLY A 66 6.42 -0.24 -1.14
CA GLY A 66 6.60 0.45 0.13
C GLY A 66 7.62 1.59 0.10
N SER A 67 7.88 2.14 1.28
CA SER A 67 8.36 3.52 1.37
C SER A 67 9.77 3.76 0.84
N VAL A 68 10.64 2.73 0.80
CA VAL A 68 11.97 2.86 0.20
C VAL A 68 11.88 3.09 -1.31
N TYR A 69 11.04 2.33 -1.99
CA TYR A 69 10.92 2.37 -3.45
C TYR A 69 9.96 3.46 -3.94
N GLU A 70 9.08 3.94 -3.05
CA GLU A 70 8.28 5.16 -3.25
C GLU A 70 9.09 6.46 -3.01
N GLY A 71 10.32 6.37 -2.50
CA GLY A 71 11.16 7.54 -2.18
C GLY A 71 10.78 8.26 -0.88
N LEU A 72 10.02 7.61 0.00
CA LEU A 72 9.44 8.15 1.22
C LEU A 72 10.08 7.61 2.51
N LYS A 73 11.04 6.69 2.46
CA LYS A 73 11.77 6.21 3.65
C LYS A 73 12.62 7.35 4.24
N VAL A 74 12.69 7.39 5.57
CA VAL A 74 13.37 8.43 6.36
C VAL A 74 14.18 7.81 7.49
N GLY A 75 15.20 8.52 7.97
CA GLY A 75 16.06 8.07 9.07
C GLY A 75 17.08 7.02 8.65
N SER A 76 16.63 5.78 8.47
CA SER A 76 17.44 4.61 8.11
C SER A 76 16.77 3.79 7.02
N ALA A 77 17.56 3.09 6.20
CA ALA A 77 17.06 2.11 5.23
C ALA A 77 16.93 0.73 5.89
N ASP A 78 16.10 0.62 6.92
CA ASP A 78 15.99 -0.55 7.81
C ASP A 78 14.74 -1.41 7.62
N GLU A 79 13.93 -1.11 6.59
CA GLU A 79 12.67 -1.80 6.31
C GLU A 79 12.42 -1.77 4.81
N PHE A 80 12.17 -2.94 4.24
CA PHE A 80 11.89 -3.12 2.82
C PHE A 80 10.68 -4.01 2.64
N ASP A 81 9.75 -3.57 1.81
CA ASP A 81 8.55 -4.32 1.51
C ASP A 81 8.67 -4.98 0.13
N LEU A 82 8.39 -6.28 0.07
CA LEU A 82 8.37 -7.07 -1.16
C LEU A 82 7.00 -7.72 -1.34
N LEU A 83 6.37 -7.41 -2.47
CA LEU A 83 5.17 -8.10 -2.92
C LEU A 83 5.61 -9.36 -3.67
N MET A 84 5.22 -10.52 -3.15
CA MET A 84 5.56 -11.81 -3.72
C MET A 84 4.39 -12.31 -4.55
N LEU A 85 4.45 -12.05 -5.85
CA LEU A 85 3.42 -12.46 -6.80
C LEU A 85 3.56 -13.95 -7.09
N LEU A 86 2.56 -14.70 -6.66
CA LEU A 86 2.47 -16.15 -6.80
C LEU A 86 1.61 -16.49 -8.02
N LYS A 87 1.93 -17.60 -8.66
CA LYS A 87 1.08 -18.14 -9.71
C LYS A 87 -0.20 -18.73 -9.11
N GLY A 88 -1.34 -18.19 -9.53
CA GLY A 88 -2.65 -18.74 -9.19
C GLY A 88 -3.01 -19.96 -10.03
N HIS A 89 -4.24 -20.45 -9.88
CA HIS A 89 -4.81 -21.48 -10.74
C HIS A 89 -5.87 -20.87 -11.67
N VAL A 90 -6.08 -21.49 -12.84
CA VAL A 90 -6.99 -20.96 -13.88
C VAL A 90 -8.47 -20.99 -13.48
N ASP A 91 -8.82 -21.82 -12.50
CA ASP A 91 -10.19 -21.93 -11.97
C ASP A 91 -10.42 -21.09 -10.71
N TRP A 92 -9.47 -20.23 -10.34
CA TRP A 92 -9.63 -19.34 -9.19
C TRP A 92 -10.30 -18.04 -9.59
N GLU A 93 -11.32 -17.68 -8.82
CA GLU A 93 -12.02 -16.40 -8.96
C GLU A 93 -12.03 -15.65 -7.63
N VAL A 94 -12.02 -14.31 -7.72
CA VAL A 94 -12.20 -13.43 -6.56
C VAL A 94 -13.68 -13.13 -6.39
N ILE A 95 -14.22 -13.56 -5.27
CA ILE A 95 -15.65 -13.46 -4.93
C ILE A 95 -15.83 -12.90 -3.51
N ASP A 96 -17.09 -12.79 -3.07
CA ASP A 96 -17.46 -12.39 -1.70
C ASP A 96 -16.74 -11.09 -1.27
N LYS A 97 -16.65 -10.11 -2.18
CA LYS A 97 -16.01 -8.81 -1.93
C LYS A 97 -16.86 -7.98 -0.97
N ASP A 98 -16.29 -7.58 0.16
CA ASP A 98 -16.93 -6.66 1.11
C ASP A 98 -16.49 -5.21 0.90
N ASP A 99 -17.25 -4.28 1.48
CA ASP A 99 -16.97 -2.84 1.36
C ASP A 99 -15.65 -2.41 2.01
N ARG A 100 -15.07 -3.25 2.88
CA ARG A 100 -13.78 -3.00 3.55
C ARG A 100 -12.59 -3.46 2.70
N GLY A 101 -12.84 -3.98 1.49
CA GLY A 101 -11.82 -4.47 0.57
C GLY A 101 -11.31 -5.86 0.91
N PHE A 102 -12.07 -6.66 1.66
CA PHE A 102 -11.80 -8.08 1.85
C PHE A 102 -12.58 -8.93 0.84
N CYS A 103 -11.99 -10.03 0.42
CA CYS A 103 -12.57 -10.93 -0.58
C CYS A 103 -12.14 -12.38 -0.33
N THR A 104 -12.75 -13.31 -1.03
CA THR A 104 -12.38 -14.73 -0.99
C THR A 104 -11.86 -15.16 -2.36
N ILE A 105 -10.78 -15.95 -2.38
CA ILE A 105 -10.34 -16.65 -3.59
C ILE A 105 -10.96 -18.04 -3.56
N ARG A 106 -11.87 -18.33 -4.48
CA ARG A 106 -12.60 -19.61 -4.54
C ARG A 106 -12.24 -20.36 -5.82
N THR A 107 -12.16 -21.69 -5.72
CA THR A 107 -12.17 -22.55 -6.90
C THR A 107 -13.57 -22.59 -7.49
N CYS A 108 -13.71 -22.20 -8.74
CA CYS A 108 -14.94 -22.35 -9.53
C CYS A 108 -14.93 -23.69 -10.27
N ARG A 109 -16.03 -24.44 -10.21
CA ARG A 109 -16.15 -25.69 -10.96
C ARG A 109 -16.50 -25.37 -12.42
N PRO A 110 -15.98 -26.10 -13.41
CA PRO A 110 -16.22 -25.83 -14.84
C PRO A 110 -17.69 -25.83 -15.29
N LEU A 111 -18.63 -26.30 -14.45
CA LEU A 111 -20.06 -26.33 -14.76
C LEU A 111 -20.79 -25.04 -14.37
N ASP A 112 -20.18 -24.15 -13.59
CA ASP A 112 -20.87 -22.97 -13.06
C ASP A 112 -20.83 -21.75 -14.00
N ASN A 113 -19.89 -21.71 -14.96
CA ASN A 113 -19.84 -20.71 -16.02
C ASN A 113 -19.30 -21.34 -17.31
N ALA A 114 -20.06 -21.27 -18.40
CA ALA A 114 -19.53 -21.54 -19.74
C ALA A 114 -18.24 -20.72 -19.94
N ILE A 115 -17.16 -21.39 -20.33
CA ILE A 115 -15.80 -20.83 -20.48
C ILE A 115 -15.86 -19.48 -21.21
N VAL A 116 -15.70 -18.37 -20.46
CA VAL A 116 -15.44 -17.04 -21.00
C VAL A 116 -13.97 -16.74 -20.72
N LEU A 117 -13.14 -16.75 -21.76
CA LEU A 117 -11.73 -16.36 -21.65
C LEU A 117 -11.62 -14.86 -21.35
N PRO A 118 -10.74 -14.43 -20.43
CA PRO A 118 -10.54 -13.02 -20.13
C PRO A 118 -9.87 -12.28 -21.31
N ARG A 119 -10.41 -11.11 -21.66
CA ARG A 119 -9.81 -10.20 -22.66
C ARG A 119 -8.53 -9.57 -22.11
N PRO A 120 -7.51 -9.30 -22.94
CA PRO A 120 -6.53 -8.26 -22.62
C PRO A 120 -7.24 -6.90 -22.65
N GLN A 121 -7.25 -6.16 -21.53
CA GLN A 121 -7.86 -4.84 -21.46
C GLN A 121 -6.87 -3.75 -21.03
N ALA A 122 -7.15 -2.56 -21.55
CA ALA A 122 -6.35 -1.34 -21.43
C ALA A 122 -6.23 -0.85 -19.96
N PRO A 123 -5.23 -0.01 -19.65
CA PRO A 123 -5.02 0.50 -18.30
C PRO A 123 -6.26 1.20 -17.74
N ARG A 124 -6.61 0.90 -16.48
CA ARG A 124 -7.70 1.58 -15.75
C ARG A 124 -7.48 3.09 -15.77
N GLN A 125 -8.48 3.84 -16.24
CA GLN A 125 -8.55 5.27 -15.96
C GLN A 125 -8.88 5.45 -14.48
N ILE A 126 -7.96 6.09 -13.75
CA ILE A 126 -8.16 6.50 -12.35
C ILE A 126 -9.29 7.53 -12.33
N GLN A 127 -10.51 7.13 -11.93
CA GLN A 127 -11.55 8.09 -11.58
C GLN A 127 -11.14 8.79 -10.29
N GLN A 128 -11.14 10.13 -10.31
CA GLN A 128 -10.83 10.92 -9.11
C GLN A 128 -11.89 10.64 -8.03
N PRO A 129 -11.51 10.50 -6.75
CA PRO A 129 -12.48 10.53 -5.67
C PRO A 129 -13.22 11.88 -5.67
N PRO A 130 -14.46 11.93 -5.12
CA PRO A 130 -15.25 13.15 -5.05
C PRO A 130 -14.42 14.26 -4.38
N GLN A 131 -14.25 15.37 -5.11
CA GLN A 131 -13.51 16.52 -4.63
C GLN A 131 -14.22 17.10 -3.40
N PHE A 132 -13.50 17.23 -2.28
CA PHE A 132 -13.95 18.15 -1.23
C PHE A 132 -13.99 19.56 -1.84
N GLY A 133 -15.13 20.24 -1.67
CA GLY A 133 -15.46 21.47 -2.39
C GLY A 133 -14.38 22.56 -2.34
N PRO A 134 -14.42 23.50 -3.30
CA PRO A 134 -13.34 24.46 -3.52
C PRO A 134 -13.06 25.32 -2.28
N VAL A 135 -11.77 25.45 -1.95
CA VAL A 135 -11.27 26.52 -1.09
C VAL A 135 -11.24 27.78 -1.95
N PHE A 136 -12.17 28.71 -1.70
CA PHE A 136 -12.10 30.04 -2.30
C PHE A 136 -10.86 30.77 -1.77
N VAL A 137 -9.86 30.91 -2.63
CA VAL A 137 -8.85 31.98 -2.52
C VAL A 137 -9.05 32.86 -3.74
N HIS A 138 -9.58 34.06 -3.53
CA HIS A 138 -9.74 35.06 -4.58
C HIS A 138 -8.40 35.35 -5.23
N THR A 139 -8.20 34.85 -6.45
CA THR A 139 -7.32 35.46 -7.44
C THR A 139 -8.04 35.37 -8.79
N GLU A 140 -8.38 36.52 -9.33
CA GLU A 140 -9.04 36.69 -10.63
C GLU A 140 -8.10 36.22 -11.73
N TYR A 141 -8.48 35.19 -12.50
CA TYR A 141 -7.95 35.01 -13.85
C TYR A 141 -9.01 34.46 -14.81
N VAL A 142 -8.98 35.08 -15.99
CA VAL A 142 -9.88 35.03 -17.14
C VAL A 142 -10.19 33.62 -17.64
N VAL A 143 -11.48 33.34 -17.81
CA VAL A 143 -12.02 32.15 -18.49
C VAL A 143 -11.99 32.38 -20.00
N SER A 144 -11.23 31.54 -20.73
CA SER A 144 -11.30 31.44 -22.18
C SER A 144 -12.20 30.26 -22.57
N THR A 145 -13.36 30.55 -23.15
CA THR A 145 -14.30 29.58 -23.71
C THR A 145 -14.03 29.35 -25.20
N ARG A 146 -13.90 28.08 -25.62
CA ARG A 146 -14.11 27.60 -27.01
C ARG A 146 -14.51 26.11 -27.02
N PRO A 147 -15.20 25.63 -28.08
CA PRO A 147 -16.42 24.84 -27.94
C PRO A 147 -16.26 23.31 -28.03
N MET A 148 -17.26 22.62 -27.51
CA MET A 148 -17.51 21.18 -27.67
C MET A 148 -17.77 20.79 -29.13
N GLY A 149 -17.25 19.64 -29.55
CA GLY A 149 -17.65 19.01 -30.81
C GLY A 149 -16.83 17.79 -31.25
N ALA A 150 -17.16 16.60 -30.71
CA ALA A 150 -17.21 15.33 -31.45
C ALA A 150 -17.94 14.28 -30.58
N PRO A 151 -18.90 13.50 -31.11
CA PRO A 151 -19.50 12.40 -30.34
C PRO A 151 -18.46 11.27 -30.15
N PRO A 152 -18.51 10.53 -29.03
CA PRO A 152 -17.65 9.37 -28.84
C PRO A 152 -18.00 8.27 -29.87
N PRO A 153 -17.01 7.47 -30.32
CA PRO A 153 -17.26 6.40 -31.26
C PRO A 153 -18.26 5.39 -30.67
N GLN A 154 -19.32 5.11 -31.42
CA GLN A 154 -20.24 4.02 -31.11
C GLN A 154 -19.50 2.69 -31.28
N TRP A 155 -19.23 2.01 -30.17
CA TRP A 155 -18.67 0.67 -30.17
C TRP A 155 -19.76 -0.33 -30.57
N ASN A 156 -19.60 -0.94 -31.73
CA ASN A 156 -20.45 -2.04 -32.17
C ASN A 156 -20.10 -3.26 -31.28
N LEU A 157 -21.00 -3.62 -30.36
CA LEU A 157 -20.89 -4.83 -29.54
C LEU A 157 -21.21 -6.05 -30.41
N SER A 158 -20.23 -6.50 -31.20
CA SER A 158 -20.29 -7.83 -31.81
C SER A 158 -20.32 -8.88 -30.69
N LYS A 159 -21.21 -9.88 -30.81
CA LYS A 159 -21.24 -11.04 -29.91
C LYS A 159 -19.85 -11.68 -29.84
N PRO A 160 -19.41 -12.18 -28.68
CA PRO A 160 -18.13 -12.87 -28.57
C PRO A 160 -18.10 -14.07 -29.54
N GLU A 161 -17.05 -14.16 -30.35
CA GLU A 161 -16.78 -15.36 -31.12
C GLU A 161 -16.43 -16.50 -30.17
N PRO A 162 -16.92 -17.73 -30.43
CA PRO A 162 -16.61 -18.88 -29.59
C PRO A 162 -15.11 -19.17 -29.62
N ALA A 163 -14.56 -19.60 -28.48
CA ALA A 163 -13.18 -20.03 -28.36
C ALA A 163 -12.85 -21.10 -29.42
N THR A 164 -11.68 -21.00 -30.03
CA THR A 164 -11.20 -22.00 -30.98
C THR A 164 -10.98 -23.34 -30.28
N VAL A 165 -11.05 -24.45 -31.04
CA VAL A 165 -10.83 -25.81 -30.49
C VAL A 165 -9.49 -25.92 -29.76
N ASN A 166 -8.45 -25.22 -30.23
CA ASN A 166 -7.13 -25.20 -29.59
C ASN A 166 -7.15 -24.48 -28.25
N GLU A 167 -7.90 -23.37 -28.12
CA GLU A 167 -8.05 -22.64 -26.86
C GLU A 167 -8.87 -23.43 -25.84
N ALA A 168 -9.94 -24.12 -26.29
CA ALA A 168 -10.73 -25.00 -25.44
C ALA A 168 -9.90 -26.18 -24.92
N GLN A 169 -9.09 -26.82 -25.78
CA GLN A 169 -8.19 -27.91 -25.38
C GLN A 169 -7.07 -27.41 -24.44
N ALA A 170 -6.54 -26.21 -24.65
CA ALA A 170 -5.56 -25.60 -23.75
C ALA A 170 -6.17 -25.31 -22.36
N GLY A 171 -7.42 -24.81 -22.32
CA GLY A 171 -8.16 -24.59 -21.08
C GLY A 171 -8.42 -25.88 -20.29
N MET A 172 -8.85 -26.95 -20.98
CA MET A 172 -9.05 -28.27 -20.36
C MET A 172 -7.75 -28.83 -19.78
N ARG A 173 -6.63 -28.75 -20.52
CA ARG A 173 -5.31 -29.19 -20.01
C ARG A 173 -4.81 -28.34 -18.84
N ALA A 174 -5.18 -27.06 -18.79
CA ALA A 174 -4.82 -26.19 -17.67
C ALA A 174 -5.59 -26.54 -16.39
N LEU A 175 -6.85 -26.96 -16.52
CA LEU A 175 -7.69 -27.43 -15.40
C LEU A 175 -7.20 -28.76 -14.79
N GLU A 176 -6.53 -29.59 -15.58
CA GLU A 176 -5.95 -30.87 -15.14
C GLU A 176 -4.63 -30.72 -14.38
N GLN A 177 -4.02 -29.52 -14.37
CA GLN A 177 -2.78 -29.31 -13.63
C GLN A 177 -3.05 -29.36 -12.11
N PRO A 178 -2.14 -29.94 -11.32
CA PRO A 178 -2.30 -29.96 -9.87
C PRO A 178 -2.33 -28.53 -9.33
N LYS A 179 -3.40 -28.18 -8.61
CA LYS A 179 -3.56 -26.85 -8.02
C LYS A 179 -2.36 -26.52 -7.13
N PRO A 180 -1.70 -25.37 -7.35
CA PRO A 180 -0.66 -24.92 -6.43
C PRO A 180 -1.30 -24.70 -5.05
N TYR A 181 -0.56 -25.04 -4.00
CA TYR A 181 -1.03 -24.86 -2.62
C TYR A 181 -2.32 -25.61 -2.26
N GLN A 182 -2.57 -26.81 -2.79
CA GLN A 182 -3.75 -27.62 -2.43
C GLN A 182 -3.95 -27.79 -0.90
N LYS A 183 -2.85 -27.91 -0.14
CA LYS A 183 -2.88 -27.93 1.35
C LYS A 183 -3.38 -26.64 2.01
N CYS A 184 -3.40 -25.53 1.26
CA CYS A 184 -3.87 -24.22 1.71
C CYS A 184 -5.36 -24.00 1.40
N MET A 185 -6.02 -24.92 0.70
CA MET A 185 -7.47 -24.86 0.51
C MET A 185 -8.19 -25.18 1.83
N VAL A 186 -9.34 -24.55 2.03
CA VAL A 186 -10.30 -24.84 3.09
C VAL A 186 -11.65 -25.10 2.44
N SER A 187 -12.31 -26.19 2.83
CA SER A 187 -13.61 -26.55 2.30
C SER A 187 -14.72 -26.11 3.26
N ASP A 188 -15.76 -25.45 2.75
CA ASP A 188 -16.97 -25.20 3.53
C ASP A 188 -17.90 -26.43 3.56
N ALA A 189 -18.95 -26.38 4.38
CA ALA A 189 -19.92 -27.47 4.51
C ALA A 189 -20.69 -27.79 3.20
N ARG A 190 -20.63 -26.90 2.21
CA ARG A 190 -21.23 -27.07 0.88
C ARG A 190 -20.24 -27.63 -0.15
N GLY A 191 -18.99 -27.89 0.26
CA GLY A 191 -17.93 -28.40 -0.60
C GLY A 191 -17.30 -27.34 -1.51
N ASN A 192 -17.48 -26.05 -1.20
CA ASN A 192 -16.73 -24.98 -1.85
C ASN A 192 -15.30 -24.97 -1.32
N GLU A 193 -14.31 -24.82 -2.20
CA GLU A 193 -12.90 -24.75 -1.83
C GLU A 193 -12.38 -23.31 -1.93
N ASP A 194 -12.05 -22.72 -0.78
CA ASP A 194 -11.50 -21.37 -0.67
C ASP A 194 -10.00 -21.43 -0.32
N LEU A 195 -9.19 -20.56 -0.91
CA LEU A 195 -7.76 -20.48 -0.59
C LEU A 195 -7.56 -19.67 0.70
N SER A 196 -6.90 -20.25 1.71
CA SER A 196 -6.61 -19.55 2.96
C SER A 196 -5.31 -18.73 2.89
N PRO A 197 -5.34 -17.39 3.09
CA PRO A 197 -4.12 -16.59 3.15
C PRO A 197 -3.24 -16.95 4.34
N GLN A 198 -3.81 -17.37 5.47
CA GLN A 198 -3.07 -17.80 6.65
C GLN A 198 -2.28 -19.07 6.35
N LYS A 199 -2.91 -20.08 5.73
CA LYS A 199 -2.20 -21.30 5.33
C LYS A 199 -1.11 -21.00 4.30
N VAL A 200 -1.38 -20.13 3.32
CA VAL A 200 -0.35 -19.70 2.35
C VAL A 200 0.83 -19.05 3.08
N ARG A 201 0.57 -18.13 4.01
CA ARG A 201 1.62 -17.49 4.83
C ARG A 201 2.43 -18.52 5.61
N SER A 202 1.80 -19.47 6.29
CA SER A 202 2.48 -20.52 7.05
C SER A 202 3.40 -21.38 6.18
N VAL A 203 3.00 -21.63 4.92
CA VAL A 203 3.85 -22.34 3.96
C VAL A 203 5.12 -21.55 3.65
N PHE A 204 5.00 -20.25 3.38
CA PHE A 204 6.17 -19.40 3.10
C PHE A 204 7.04 -19.17 4.33
N GLN A 205 6.45 -19.04 5.52
CA GLN A 205 7.21 -19.02 6.77
C GLN A 205 8.05 -20.29 6.93
N SER A 206 7.47 -21.47 6.69
CA SER A 206 8.22 -22.73 6.73
C SER A 206 9.34 -22.76 5.70
N TYR A 207 9.09 -22.29 4.47
CA TYR A 207 10.14 -22.26 3.44
C TYR A 207 11.25 -21.27 3.75
N PHE A 208 10.96 -20.08 4.26
CA PHE A 208 11.98 -19.11 4.65
C PHE A 208 12.78 -19.61 5.84
N GLN A 209 12.16 -20.27 6.82
CA GLN A 209 12.90 -20.89 7.92
C GLN A 209 13.85 -21.97 7.41
N GLN A 210 13.36 -22.91 6.57
CA GLN A 210 14.21 -23.93 5.96
C GLN A 210 15.33 -23.34 5.11
N TRP A 211 15.07 -22.24 4.40
CA TRP A 211 16.10 -21.53 3.63
C TRP A 211 17.17 -20.97 4.57
N ILE A 212 16.78 -20.27 5.63
CA ILE A 212 17.69 -19.72 6.65
C ILE A 212 18.53 -20.84 7.27
N ASP A 213 17.92 -21.96 7.65
CA ASP A 213 18.59 -23.11 8.26
C ASP A 213 19.58 -23.80 7.30
N SER A 214 19.35 -23.68 5.99
CA SER A 214 20.24 -24.24 4.96
C SER A 214 21.45 -23.37 4.63
N LEU A 215 21.50 -22.12 5.10
CA LEU A 215 22.60 -21.22 4.81
C LEU A 215 23.87 -21.65 5.56
N PRO A 216 25.06 -21.57 4.92
CA PRO A 216 26.31 -21.96 5.57
C PRO A 216 26.60 -21.08 6.78
N GLY A 217 27.10 -21.69 7.86
CA GLY A 217 27.63 -20.95 9.01
C GLY A 217 28.87 -20.15 8.62
N GLY A 218 28.98 -18.91 9.11
CA GLY A 218 30.16 -18.05 8.90
C GLY A 218 30.05 -16.99 7.79
N GLY A 219 28.86 -16.81 7.20
CA GLY A 219 28.60 -15.64 6.34
C GLY A 219 28.70 -14.31 7.11
N SER A 220 29.04 -13.22 6.42
CA SER A 220 29.07 -11.87 7.02
C SER A 220 27.68 -11.39 7.46
N LEU A 221 26.62 -11.93 6.82
CA LEU A 221 25.23 -11.65 7.14
C LEU A 221 24.57 -12.87 7.77
N ARG A 222 23.77 -12.62 8.81
CA ARG A 222 22.89 -13.60 9.45
C ARG A 222 21.44 -13.22 9.22
N TYR A 223 20.58 -14.22 9.09
CA TYR A 223 19.16 -14.03 8.83
C TYR A 223 18.34 -14.62 9.97
N GLN A 224 17.23 -13.98 10.30
CA GLN A 224 16.27 -14.48 11.30
C GLN A 224 14.86 -14.14 10.86
N MET A 225 13.94 -15.10 10.93
CA MET A 225 12.55 -14.85 10.62
C MET A 225 11.80 -14.28 11.84
N GLU A 226 10.85 -13.39 11.59
CA GLU A 226 9.92 -12.85 12.57
C GLU A 226 8.47 -13.05 12.07
N THR A 227 7.61 -13.63 12.92
CA THR A 227 6.27 -14.11 12.54
C THR A 227 5.11 -13.32 13.16
N GLY A 228 5.39 -12.28 13.96
CA GLY A 228 4.37 -11.50 14.68
C GLY A 228 3.64 -10.45 13.83
N GLY A 229 4.13 -10.15 12.63
CA GLY A 229 3.60 -9.09 11.76
C GLY A 229 2.51 -9.53 10.77
N PRO A 230 1.92 -8.59 10.00
CA PRO A 230 0.98 -8.88 8.91
C PRO A 230 1.66 -9.54 7.70
N ALA A 231 2.96 -9.31 7.50
CA ALA A 231 3.80 -9.95 6.49
C ALA A 231 4.67 -11.05 7.12
N THR A 232 5.48 -11.74 6.31
CA THR A 232 6.57 -12.58 6.82
C THR A 232 7.87 -11.81 6.73
N THR A 233 8.46 -11.46 7.86
CA THR A 233 9.65 -10.61 7.90
C THR A 233 10.92 -11.46 8.02
N VAL A 234 11.88 -11.23 7.13
CA VAL A 234 13.25 -11.74 7.25
C VAL A 234 14.14 -10.59 7.72
N ASN A 235 14.60 -10.68 8.96
CA ASN A 235 15.54 -9.74 9.54
C ASN A 235 16.97 -10.10 9.12
N VAL A 236 17.70 -9.12 8.62
CA VAL A 236 19.11 -9.23 8.22
C VAL A 236 19.98 -8.59 9.29
N PHE A 237 21.02 -9.30 9.71
CA PHE A 237 21.98 -8.89 10.73
C PHE A 237 23.41 -8.92 10.19
N GLU A 238 24.23 -8.00 10.68
CA GLU A 238 25.68 -8.03 10.53
C GLU A 238 26.29 -8.10 11.93
N GLY A 239 26.89 -9.25 12.25
CA GLY A 239 27.20 -9.63 13.62
C GLY A 239 25.94 -9.61 14.50
N ASN A 240 25.95 -8.76 15.54
CA ASN A 240 24.83 -8.57 16.47
C ASN A 240 23.90 -7.41 16.10
N LYS A 241 24.25 -6.60 15.10
CA LYS A 241 23.45 -5.43 14.70
C LYS A 241 22.39 -5.85 13.68
N LYS A 242 21.11 -5.58 13.98
CA LYS A 242 20.02 -5.66 12.98
C LYS A 242 20.23 -4.55 11.95
N LEU A 243 20.41 -4.92 10.69
CA LEU A 243 20.55 -3.97 9.58
C LEU A 243 19.18 -3.54 9.05
N MET A 244 18.33 -4.51 8.74
CA MET A 244 17.01 -4.25 8.15
C MET A 244 16.05 -5.43 8.36
N GLY A 245 14.75 -5.17 8.25
CA GLY A 245 13.71 -6.17 8.00
C GLY A 245 13.28 -6.15 6.54
N ILE A 246 13.05 -7.34 5.96
CA ILE A 246 12.48 -7.49 4.63
C ILE A 246 11.14 -8.21 4.74
N ASP A 247 10.06 -7.51 4.45
CA ASP A 247 8.69 -7.98 4.57
C ASP A 247 8.23 -8.63 3.26
N PHE A 248 7.98 -9.93 3.29
CA PHE A 248 7.44 -10.67 2.17
C PHE A 248 5.93 -10.83 2.33
N THR A 249 5.18 -10.26 1.40
CA THR A 249 3.72 -10.33 1.37
C THR A 249 3.26 -11.18 0.18
N PRO A 250 2.74 -12.40 0.40
CA PRO A 250 2.14 -13.21 -0.66
C PRO A 250 0.99 -12.48 -1.35
N ALA A 251 0.94 -12.56 -2.67
CA ALA A 251 -0.09 -11.93 -3.48
C ALA A 251 -0.44 -12.75 -4.73
N TYR A 252 -1.63 -12.52 -5.25
CA TYR A 252 -2.09 -13.07 -6.52
C TYR A 252 -2.71 -11.97 -7.39
N ASP A 253 -2.46 -12.06 -8.70
CA ASP A 253 -3.23 -11.35 -9.72
C ASP A 253 -4.29 -12.32 -10.25
N ILE A 254 -5.57 -12.04 -10.00
CA ILE A 254 -6.69 -12.87 -10.45
C ILE A 254 -7.70 -11.96 -11.13
N GLY A 255 -7.85 -12.12 -12.45
CA GLY A 255 -8.61 -11.18 -13.26
C GLY A 255 -8.03 -9.77 -13.17
N GLU A 256 -8.83 -8.81 -12.68
CA GLU A 256 -8.40 -7.43 -12.46
C GLU A 256 -8.02 -7.12 -11.00
N ASP A 257 -8.04 -8.12 -10.12
CA ASP A 257 -7.83 -7.92 -8.70
C ASP A 257 -6.42 -8.36 -8.28
N LEU A 258 -5.67 -7.41 -7.71
CA LEU A 258 -4.50 -7.71 -6.90
C LEU A 258 -4.95 -7.97 -5.46
N VAL A 259 -4.73 -9.18 -4.98
CA VAL A 259 -5.12 -9.61 -3.63
C VAL A 259 -3.91 -10.05 -2.82
N ILE A 260 -3.84 -9.64 -1.55
CA ILE A 260 -2.68 -9.88 -0.69
C ILE A 260 -3.06 -10.62 0.60
N ALA A 261 -2.15 -11.45 1.08
CA ALA A 261 -2.34 -12.22 2.30
C ALA A 261 -2.11 -11.34 3.54
N LYS A 262 -3.18 -10.66 3.99
CA LYS A 262 -3.19 -9.88 5.24
C LYS A 262 -4.30 -10.39 6.15
N PRO A 263 -4.04 -10.61 7.46
CA PRO A 263 -5.09 -11.01 8.40
C PRO A 263 -6.26 -10.02 8.41
N HIS A 264 -7.47 -10.57 8.39
CA HIS A 264 -8.68 -9.81 8.63
C HIS A 264 -8.65 -9.16 10.03
N PRO A 265 -8.98 -7.87 10.22
CA PRO A 265 -8.95 -7.18 11.51
C PRO A 265 -9.73 -7.91 12.62
N ASP A 266 -10.90 -8.45 12.29
CA ASP A 266 -11.75 -9.22 13.20
C ASP A 266 -11.13 -10.54 13.70
N LEU A 267 -9.96 -10.95 13.19
CA LEU A 267 -9.17 -12.06 13.75
C LEU A 267 -8.42 -11.66 15.02
N LYS A 268 -8.19 -10.36 15.28
CA LYS A 268 -7.48 -9.89 16.47
C LYS A 268 -8.32 -9.97 17.75
N ASN A 269 -9.64 -10.00 17.60
CA ASN A 269 -10.60 -10.09 18.70
C ASN A 269 -10.96 -11.56 18.95
N GLN A 270 -9.98 -12.40 19.30
CA GLN A 270 -10.18 -13.79 19.72
C GLN A 270 -10.79 -13.88 21.13
N GLY A 271 -11.86 -13.12 21.39
CA GLY A 271 -12.83 -13.53 22.38
C GLY A 271 -13.58 -14.75 21.84
N GLU A 272 -13.75 -15.77 22.67
CA GLU A 272 -14.41 -17.07 22.44
C GLU A 272 -15.50 -17.06 21.35
N LEU A 273 -15.11 -17.13 20.08
CA LEU A 273 -16.01 -17.49 18.99
C LEU A 273 -15.68 -18.91 18.56
N GLY A 274 -16.72 -19.73 18.40
CA GLY A 274 -16.60 -21.14 18.02
C GLY A 274 -15.79 -21.36 16.74
N THR A 275 -15.22 -22.55 16.61
CA THR A 275 -14.30 -22.99 15.54
C THR A 275 -14.81 -22.68 14.11
N ALA A 276 -16.12 -22.70 13.87
CA ALA A 276 -16.71 -22.38 12.58
C ALA A 276 -16.54 -20.90 12.16
N ALA A 277 -16.62 -19.95 13.10
CA ALA A 277 -16.43 -18.53 12.81
C ALA A 277 -14.95 -18.17 12.59
N ALA A 278 -14.04 -18.89 13.25
CA ALA A 278 -12.60 -18.79 13.02
C ALA A 278 -12.25 -19.25 11.59
N LEU A 279 -12.77 -20.41 11.16
CA LEU A 279 -12.57 -20.94 9.80
C LEU A 279 -13.12 -20.01 8.71
N GLN A 280 -14.26 -19.35 8.95
CA GLN A 280 -14.82 -18.36 8.01
C GLN A 280 -13.98 -17.09 7.88
N ARG A 281 -13.14 -16.75 8.85
CA ARG A 281 -12.24 -15.58 8.80
C ARG A 281 -10.84 -15.93 8.25
N GLU A 282 -10.51 -17.21 8.18
CA GLU A 282 -9.27 -17.74 7.60
C GLU A 282 -9.26 -17.80 6.06
N LYS A 283 -10.30 -17.32 5.39
CA LYS A 283 -10.40 -17.29 3.92
C LYS A 283 -10.29 -15.89 3.30
N PHE A 284 -10.32 -14.83 4.11
CA PHE A 284 -10.36 -13.46 3.61
C PHE A 284 -8.99 -12.93 3.20
N TRP A 285 -8.86 -12.62 1.92
CA TRP A 285 -7.77 -11.88 1.30
C TRP A 285 -8.09 -10.38 1.28
N MET A 286 -7.07 -9.53 1.31
CA MET A 286 -7.26 -8.08 1.19
C MET A 286 -6.96 -7.64 -0.24
N GLN A 287 -7.89 -6.93 -0.88
CA GLN A 287 -7.62 -6.23 -2.13
C GLN A 287 -6.56 -5.14 -1.90
N SER A 288 -5.66 -4.96 -2.85
CA SER A 288 -4.55 -4.02 -2.72
C SER A 288 -4.39 -3.15 -3.95
N ASN A 289 -4.20 -1.85 -3.72
CA ASN A 289 -3.82 -0.87 -4.74
C ASN A 289 -2.36 -0.44 -4.60
N CYS A 290 -1.50 -1.31 -4.06
CA CYS A 290 -0.12 -0.94 -3.75
C CYS A 290 0.70 -0.63 -5.01
N ARG A 291 0.35 -1.21 -6.18
CA ARG A 291 1.01 -0.92 -7.45
C ARG A 291 0.64 0.47 -7.96
N GLU A 292 -0.66 0.80 -7.94
CA GLU A 292 -1.18 2.11 -8.34
C GLU A 292 -0.68 3.20 -7.41
N GLU A 293 -0.73 2.97 -6.10
CA GLU A 293 -0.19 3.90 -5.11
C GLU A 293 1.31 4.13 -5.30
N ARG A 294 2.08 3.05 -5.50
CA ARG A 294 3.53 3.13 -5.78
C ARG A 294 3.78 3.95 -7.04
N GLU A 295 3.00 3.76 -8.09
CA GLU A 295 3.15 4.48 -9.36
C GLU A 295 2.90 5.98 -9.18
N ILE A 296 1.78 6.35 -8.53
CA ILE A 296 1.46 7.73 -8.18
C ILE A 296 2.63 8.32 -7.38
N MET A 297 3.04 7.66 -6.28
CA MET A 297 4.12 8.17 -5.44
C MET A 297 5.43 8.28 -6.20
N ARG A 298 5.77 7.33 -7.09
CA ARG A 298 7.00 7.39 -7.88
C ARG A 298 7.04 8.65 -8.74
N GLN A 299 5.94 9.00 -9.39
CA GLN A 299 5.87 10.07 -10.39
C GLN A 299 5.39 11.42 -9.86
N ILE A 300 4.92 11.50 -8.62
CA ILE A 300 4.15 12.66 -8.13
C ILE A 300 4.88 14.02 -8.20
N ASP A 301 6.21 14.01 -8.27
CA ASP A 301 7.05 15.21 -8.36
C ASP A 301 7.84 15.28 -9.69
N ASP A 302 7.63 14.35 -10.64
CA ASP A 302 8.46 14.24 -11.85
C ASP A 302 8.18 15.40 -12.83
N ASP A 303 6.92 15.83 -12.98
CA ASP A 303 6.52 16.83 -13.95
C ASP A 303 6.88 18.27 -13.54
N ASP A 304 6.85 18.57 -12.24
CA ASP A 304 7.04 19.94 -11.70
C ASP A 304 8.21 20.08 -10.72
N ASN A 305 8.99 19.01 -10.51
CA ASN A 305 10.04 18.92 -9.50
C ASN A 305 9.55 19.41 -8.12
N GLY A 306 8.34 18.99 -7.75
CA GLY A 306 7.64 19.46 -6.56
C GLY A 306 8.25 18.98 -5.24
N CYS A 307 7.70 19.49 -4.15
CA CYS A 307 8.12 19.18 -2.78
C CYS A 307 7.19 18.17 -2.06
N ARG A 308 6.29 17.47 -2.78
CA ARG A 308 5.27 16.59 -2.16
C ARG A 308 5.90 15.50 -1.30
N LYS A 309 6.86 14.75 -1.86
CA LYS A 309 7.61 13.74 -1.11
C LYS A 309 8.37 14.36 0.05
N LYS A 310 8.96 15.55 -0.13
CA LYS A 310 9.74 16.25 0.90
C LYS A 310 8.87 16.56 2.12
N VAL A 311 7.65 17.08 1.91
CA VAL A 311 6.70 17.38 2.99
C VAL A 311 6.29 16.10 3.73
N VAL A 312 5.93 15.03 3.02
CA VAL A 312 5.58 13.74 3.65
C VAL A 312 6.73 13.21 4.50
N LYS A 313 7.96 13.25 4.00
CA LYS A 313 9.13 12.77 4.73
C LYS A 313 9.40 13.58 6.00
N ILE A 314 9.23 14.91 5.95
CA ILE A 314 9.33 15.76 7.14
C ILE A 314 8.29 15.32 8.18
N LEU A 315 7.02 15.17 7.78
CA LEU A 315 5.94 14.74 8.68
C LEU A 315 6.19 13.36 9.29
N LYS A 316 6.78 12.43 8.53
CA LYS A 316 7.18 11.11 9.03
C LYS A 316 8.21 11.22 10.15
N VAL A 317 9.20 12.10 10.05
CA VAL A 317 10.20 12.28 11.11
C VAL A 317 9.63 13.04 12.31
N ILE A 318 8.82 14.09 12.08
CA ILE A 318 8.07 14.78 13.15
C ILE A 318 7.27 13.78 13.97
N LYS A 319 6.54 12.88 13.31
CA LYS A 319 5.77 11.81 13.97
C LYS A 319 6.65 10.95 14.88
N LEU A 320 7.89 10.63 14.48
CA LEU A 320 8.78 9.80 15.30
C LEU A 320 9.18 10.53 16.59
N ASN A 321 9.33 11.85 16.55
CA ASN A 321 9.75 12.67 17.70
C ASN A 321 8.57 13.21 18.53
N ASN A 322 7.35 13.14 18.00
CA ASN A 322 6.17 13.72 18.63
C ASN A 322 5.21 12.64 19.18
N THR A 323 5.06 12.58 20.50
CA THR A 323 4.24 11.57 21.18
C THR A 323 2.77 11.60 20.78
N GLN A 324 2.20 12.77 20.48
CA GLN A 324 0.80 12.90 20.04
C GLN A 324 0.61 12.30 18.64
N LEU A 325 1.56 12.53 17.72
CA LEU A 325 1.47 12.03 16.34
C LEU A 325 1.83 10.54 16.22
N ARG A 326 2.51 9.94 17.20
CA ARG A 326 2.87 8.51 17.18
C ARG A 326 1.67 7.56 17.07
N CYS A 327 0.46 8.01 17.43
CA CYS A 327 -0.76 7.22 17.31
C CYS A 327 -1.15 6.92 15.83
N LEU A 328 -0.71 7.76 14.89
CA LEU A 328 -0.91 7.53 13.46
C LEU A 328 0.09 6.50 12.93
N SER A 329 -0.24 5.80 11.85
CA SER A 329 0.79 5.10 11.06
C SER A 329 1.45 6.08 10.08
N SER A 330 2.63 5.76 9.57
CA SER A 330 3.30 6.59 8.54
C SER A 330 2.48 6.73 7.26
N TYR A 331 1.53 5.82 7.02
CA TYR A 331 0.65 5.82 5.85
C TYR A 331 -0.33 7.01 5.85
N PHE A 332 -0.73 7.54 7.02
CA PHE A 332 -1.67 8.67 7.09
C PHE A 332 -1.20 9.89 6.29
N PHE A 333 0.11 10.16 6.26
CA PHE A 333 0.64 11.29 5.50
C PHE A 333 0.58 11.06 3.99
N LYS A 334 0.66 9.80 3.53
CA LYS A 334 0.41 9.46 2.11
C LYS A 334 -1.06 9.63 1.78
N ALA A 335 -1.96 9.13 2.63
CA ALA A 335 -3.40 9.28 2.46
C ALA A 335 -3.80 10.77 2.37
N ILE A 336 -3.29 11.60 3.28
CA ILE A 336 -3.51 13.05 3.22
C ILE A 336 -2.95 13.66 1.92
N LEU A 337 -1.73 13.30 1.52
CA LEU A 337 -1.13 13.80 0.28
C LEU A 337 -1.96 13.45 -0.96
N LEU A 338 -2.52 12.23 -1.02
CA LEU A 338 -3.38 11.79 -2.13
C LEU A 338 -4.68 12.61 -2.22
N HIS A 339 -5.14 13.18 -1.11
CA HIS A 339 -6.30 14.09 -1.07
C HIS A 339 -5.95 15.57 -1.27
N MET A 340 -4.66 15.90 -1.37
CA MET A 340 -4.24 17.27 -1.65
C MET A 340 -4.45 17.64 -3.13
N PRO A 341 -4.76 18.91 -3.46
CA PRO A 341 -4.81 19.36 -4.84
C PRO A 341 -3.46 19.17 -5.54
N THR A 342 -3.45 18.39 -6.63
CA THR A 342 -2.24 18.15 -7.43
C THR A 342 -2.19 19.00 -8.70
N ARG A 343 -3.33 19.21 -9.37
CA ARG A 343 -3.41 20.01 -10.61
C ARG A 343 -3.62 21.49 -10.30
N GLY A 344 -2.80 22.35 -10.92
CA GLY A 344 -2.89 23.82 -10.79
C GLY A 344 -2.41 24.38 -9.45
N ALA A 345 -2.10 23.53 -8.47
CA ALA A 345 -1.53 23.93 -7.19
C ALA A 345 -0.01 24.10 -7.27
N ARG A 346 0.53 25.10 -6.58
CA ARG A 346 1.97 25.35 -6.52
C ARG A 346 2.66 24.39 -5.56
N TRP A 347 3.50 23.50 -6.10
CA TRP A 347 4.28 22.53 -5.32
C TRP A 347 5.81 22.73 -5.41
N GLY A 348 6.28 23.81 -6.03
CA GLY A 348 7.71 24.12 -6.09
C GLY A 348 8.37 24.16 -4.70
N HIS A 349 9.69 23.95 -4.66
CA HIS A 349 10.48 23.91 -3.41
C HIS A 349 10.34 25.15 -2.54
N ASP A 350 9.94 26.27 -3.12
CA ASP A 350 9.71 27.52 -2.41
C ASP A 350 8.36 27.61 -1.69
N ALA A 351 7.40 26.75 -2.04
CA ALA A 351 6.07 26.66 -1.42
C ALA A 351 6.00 25.60 -0.30
N ILE A 352 7.13 25.03 0.11
CA ILE A 352 7.16 23.92 1.09
C ILE A 352 6.49 24.28 2.42
N ALA A 353 6.58 25.54 2.86
CA ALA A 353 5.96 26.00 4.10
C ALA A 353 4.43 25.98 3.99
N GLU A 354 3.90 26.50 2.88
CA GLU A 354 2.48 26.52 2.57
C GLU A 354 1.93 25.09 2.44
N ARG A 355 2.62 24.23 1.68
CA ARG A 355 2.22 22.83 1.50
C ARG A 355 2.24 22.05 2.82
N PHE A 356 3.26 22.28 3.65
CA PHE A 356 3.34 21.68 4.99
C PHE A 356 2.16 22.10 5.87
N ILE A 357 1.84 23.39 5.91
CA ILE A 357 0.71 23.93 6.66
C ILE A 357 -0.60 23.34 6.17
N GLU A 358 -0.82 23.32 4.86
CA GLU A 358 -2.06 22.78 4.28
C GLU A 358 -2.24 21.29 4.58
N MET A 359 -1.17 20.48 4.56
CA MET A 359 -1.25 19.07 4.96
C MET A 359 -1.63 18.90 6.44
N ILE A 360 -1.10 19.75 7.34
CA ILE A 360 -1.48 19.73 8.76
C ILE A 360 -2.94 20.17 8.95
N GLN A 361 -3.39 21.19 8.22
CA GLN A 361 -4.77 21.66 8.26
C GLN A 361 -5.75 20.63 7.69
N LEU A 362 -5.37 19.94 6.62
CA LEU A 362 -6.18 18.85 6.06
C LEU A 362 -6.26 17.68 7.03
N LEU A 363 -5.16 17.30 7.68
CA LEU A 363 -5.16 16.27 8.72
C LEU A 363 -6.05 16.66 9.91
N GLU A 364 -5.95 17.88 10.42
CA GLU A 364 -6.80 18.37 11.51
C GLU A 364 -8.28 18.39 11.11
N ARG A 365 -8.60 18.84 9.90
CA ARG A 365 -9.97 18.80 9.37
C ARG A 365 -10.51 17.38 9.28
N SER A 366 -9.73 16.46 8.69
CA SER A 366 -10.11 15.05 8.59
C SER A 366 -10.36 14.42 9.95
N LEU A 367 -9.54 14.74 10.96
CA LEU A 367 -9.75 14.29 12.34
C LEU A 367 -11.03 14.88 12.94
N ARG A 368 -11.28 16.18 12.76
CA ARG A 368 -12.49 16.85 13.25
C ARG A 368 -13.76 16.26 12.63
N GLU A 369 -13.72 15.98 11.33
CA GLU A 369 -14.82 15.36 10.58
C GLU A 369 -14.91 13.84 10.81
N LYS A 370 -13.94 13.27 11.53
CA LYS A 370 -13.80 11.83 11.79
C LYS A 370 -13.73 11.02 10.49
N LYS A 371 -13.24 11.63 9.41
CA LYS A 371 -13.22 11.07 8.04
C LYS A 371 -11.87 11.28 7.38
N LEU A 372 -11.17 10.18 7.14
CA LEU A 372 -10.07 10.10 6.19
C LEU A 372 -10.30 8.86 5.33
N LEU A 373 -11.05 9.03 4.25
CA LEU A 373 -11.40 7.94 3.35
C LEU A 373 -10.17 7.48 2.56
N ASN A 374 -10.08 6.18 2.27
CA ASN A 374 -9.05 5.66 1.40
C ASN A 374 -9.26 6.20 -0.02
N TYR A 375 -8.15 6.54 -0.68
CA TYR A 375 -8.17 7.19 -2.00
C TYR A 375 -8.74 6.30 -3.10
N PHE A 376 -8.46 4.98 -3.06
CA PHE A 376 -8.92 4.01 -4.06
C PHE A 376 -10.24 3.33 -3.68
N ASN A 377 -10.53 3.22 -2.37
CA ASN A 377 -11.79 2.67 -1.88
C ASN A 377 -12.43 3.61 -0.83
N PRO A 378 -13.36 4.49 -1.23
CA PRO A 378 -13.95 5.48 -0.33
C PRO A 378 -14.83 4.88 0.78
N ASN A 379 -15.16 3.58 0.74
CA ASN A 379 -15.87 2.90 1.82
C ASN A 379 -14.97 2.63 3.04
N ILE A 380 -13.65 2.67 2.88
CA ILE A 380 -12.69 2.45 3.96
C ILE A 380 -12.32 3.80 4.58
N ASN A 381 -12.66 4.00 5.86
CA ASN A 381 -12.17 5.12 6.65
C ASN A 381 -10.93 4.72 7.46
N HIS A 382 -9.80 5.38 7.23
CA HIS A 382 -8.54 5.10 7.93
C HIS A 382 -8.62 5.32 9.45
N PHE A 383 -9.59 6.10 9.94
CA PHE A 383 -9.81 6.31 11.36
C PHE A 383 -10.65 5.22 12.05
N ALA A 384 -11.31 4.32 11.30
CA ALA A 384 -12.32 3.41 11.85
C ALA A 384 -11.79 2.48 12.96
N GLU A 385 -10.54 2.02 12.86
CA GLU A 385 -9.92 1.10 13.84
C GLU A 385 -9.16 1.82 14.96
N LYS A 386 -9.18 3.16 15.00
CA LYS A 386 -8.44 3.94 15.99
C LYS A 386 -9.35 4.32 17.16
N ASP A 387 -8.77 4.33 18.35
CA ASP A 387 -9.44 4.79 19.56
C ASP A 387 -9.93 6.24 19.40
N PRO A 388 -11.25 6.51 19.56
CA PRO A 388 -11.82 7.85 19.35
C PRO A 388 -11.20 8.91 20.25
N ALA A 389 -10.92 8.60 21.52
CA ALA A 389 -10.31 9.55 22.45
C ALA A 389 -8.89 9.94 22.02
N THR A 390 -8.12 8.98 21.51
CA THR A 390 -6.80 9.22 20.93
C THR A 390 -6.87 10.15 19.71
N LEU A 391 -7.86 9.97 18.84
CA LEU A 391 -8.06 10.84 17.68
C LEU A 391 -8.49 12.26 18.08
N GLU A 392 -9.38 12.40 19.07
CA GLU A 392 -9.83 13.70 19.59
C GLU A 392 -8.69 14.46 20.28
N ASN A 393 -7.85 13.77 21.05
CA ASN A 393 -6.64 14.35 21.64
C ASN A 393 -5.68 14.88 20.57
N LEU A 394 -5.44 14.09 19.52
CA LEU A 394 -4.60 14.51 18.40
C LEU A 394 -5.21 15.71 17.65
N GLN A 395 -6.52 15.69 17.40
CA GLN A 395 -7.23 16.80 16.77
C GLN A 395 -7.06 18.08 17.58
N GLY A 396 -7.31 18.05 18.89
CA GLY A 396 -7.14 19.20 19.77
C GLY A 396 -5.69 19.71 19.82
N TYR A 397 -4.72 18.79 19.77
CA TYR A 397 -3.30 19.15 19.67
C TYR A 397 -2.99 19.91 18.37
N LEU A 398 -3.37 19.37 17.21
CA LEU A 398 -3.14 20.03 15.92
C LEU A 398 -3.92 21.34 15.80
N HIS A 399 -5.15 21.39 16.33
CA HIS A 399 -5.96 22.61 16.36
C HIS A 399 -5.24 23.74 17.10
N ARG A 400 -4.63 23.45 18.26
CA ARG A 400 -3.83 24.45 19.01
C ARG A 400 -2.60 24.91 18.23
N ILE A 401 -1.90 24.01 17.54
CA ILE A 401 -0.76 24.38 16.68
C ILE A 401 -1.21 25.33 15.57
N ILE A 402 -2.33 25.04 14.90
CA ILE A 402 -2.88 25.86 13.82
C ILE A 402 -3.31 27.24 14.35
N GLN A 403 -4.09 27.29 15.43
CA GLN A 403 -4.59 28.55 16.02
C GLN A 403 -3.45 29.48 16.48
N LYS A 404 -2.39 28.91 17.06
CA LYS A 404 -1.22 29.67 17.51
C LYS A 404 -0.18 29.92 16.41
N LYS A 405 -0.39 29.41 15.19
CA LYS A 405 0.60 29.38 14.10
C LYS A 405 1.95 28.76 14.51
N ALA A 406 1.92 27.85 15.48
CA ALA A 406 3.09 27.28 16.14
C ALA A 406 3.70 26.10 15.35
N TYR A 407 3.70 26.16 14.02
CA TYR A 407 4.15 25.05 13.16
C TYR A 407 5.61 24.66 13.40
N ILE A 408 6.46 25.63 13.78
CA ILE A 408 7.86 25.39 14.11
C ILE A 408 8.00 24.50 15.36
N ASP A 409 7.02 24.51 16.27
CA ASP A 409 7.06 23.65 17.46
C ASP A 409 6.95 22.16 17.12
N LEU A 410 6.45 21.82 15.92
CA LEU A 410 6.44 20.44 15.42
C LEU A 410 7.83 19.95 15.02
N LEU A 411 8.80 20.85 14.80
CA LEU A 411 10.16 20.51 14.37
C LEU A 411 11.13 20.27 15.53
N LYS A 412 10.67 20.45 16.78
CA LYS A 412 11.41 20.09 17.99
C LYS A 412 11.40 18.58 18.16
#